data_AF-A0A937A0M2-F1
#
_entry.id   AF-A0A937A0M2-F1
#
_cell.length_a   1.000
_cell.length_b   1.000
_cell.length_c   1.000
_cell.angle_alpha   90.00
_cell.angle_beta   90.00
_cell.angle_gamma   90.00
#
_symmetry.space_group_name_H-M   'P 1'
#
loop_
_entity.id
_entity.type
_entity.pdbx_description
1 polymer ?
#
loop_
_entity_poly.entity_id
_entity_poly.type
_entity_poly.pdbx_seq_one_letter_code
_entity_poly.pdbx_strand_id
1 'polypeptide(L)'
;MISLNMIWPAIYVYDEIWRFWFLVFATITIETIAIKMILKYTWTKSFLSSIIGNLVSGLVGTFVMMWAMLFWHLIADNFVPNATFDIINWIATYILMCLGSVFIETVTVSLIFKDSLKRLFIPLLVGNLMTYGFIAYTRTTKTNKDPDEAKTEEVFYKSIPNRFFLLDSTSLDIYSSKIDLSLDKNDQILNENYNLQIRFDKENPKHFQFELRYIDNEYAGGIQDGYKSIKLNELRDTINVILEQKNPKKGVGWKEPIVTDTIKFIRVR
;
A
#
# COMPACT_ATOMS: atom_id res chain seq x y z
N MET A 1 1.16 23.34 6.40
CA MET A 1 0.78 22.19 5.55
C MET A 1 1.45 20.97 6.14
N ILE A 2 0.67 20.11 6.80
CA ILE A 2 1.18 18.81 7.27
C ILE A 2 1.22 17.92 6.02
N SER A 3 2.40 17.46 5.63
CA SER A 3 2.55 16.52 4.52
C SER A 3 1.72 15.27 4.86
N LEU A 4 0.67 15.01 4.09
CA LEU A 4 -0.12 13.77 4.18
C LEU A 4 0.67 12.54 3.69
N ASN A 5 1.90 12.74 3.21
CA ASN A 5 2.83 11.68 2.80
C ASN A 5 3.90 11.41 3.88
N MET A 6 3.56 11.56 5.15
CA MET A 6 4.46 11.21 6.25
C MET A 6 4.39 9.70 6.51
N ILE A 7 5.27 8.95 5.87
CA ILE A 7 5.38 7.49 6.06
C ILE A 7 6.30 7.24 7.25
N TRP A 8 5.75 6.73 8.36
CA TRP A 8 6.49 6.55 9.60
C TRP A 8 7.27 5.22 9.59
N PRO A 9 8.56 5.22 10.00
CA PRO A 9 9.39 4.03 10.03
C PRO A 9 8.75 2.80 10.70
N ALA A 10 8.09 3.01 11.85
CA ALA A 10 7.44 1.94 12.59
C ALA A 10 6.26 1.29 11.86
N ILE A 11 5.51 2.05 11.05
CA ILE A 11 4.39 1.50 10.26
C ILE A 11 4.95 0.58 9.17
N TYR A 12 6.07 0.96 8.55
CA TYR A 12 6.72 0.11 7.55
C TYR A 12 7.25 -1.19 8.17
N VAL A 13 7.93 -1.11 9.32
CA VAL A 13 8.40 -2.31 10.02
C VAL A 13 7.23 -3.22 10.39
N TYR A 14 6.11 -2.65 10.83
CA TYR A 14 4.88 -3.40 11.10
C TYR A 14 4.34 -4.11 9.85
N ASP A 15 4.19 -3.40 8.73
CA ASP A 15 3.69 -3.98 7.47
C ASP A 15 4.61 -5.10 6.96
N GLU A 16 5.92 -4.91 7.03
CA GLU A 16 6.91 -5.92 6.65
C GLU A 16 6.86 -7.17 7.55
N ILE A 17 6.66 -7.00 8.87
CA ILE A 17 6.45 -8.14 9.79
C ILE A 17 5.23 -8.95 9.36
N TRP A 18 4.12 -8.29 8.99
CA TRP A 18 2.93 -8.97 8.50
C TRP A 18 3.14 -9.62 7.13
N ARG A 19 3.88 -8.98 6.23
CA ARG A 19 4.24 -9.58 4.94
C ARG A 19 5.07 -10.85 5.12
N PHE A 20 5.98 -10.85 6.09
CA PHE A 20 6.85 -11.96 6.41
C PHE A 20 6.38 -12.75 7.65
N TRP A 21 5.06 -12.84 7.86
CA TRP A 21 4.48 -13.52 9.03
C TRP A 21 5.00 -14.95 9.23
N PHE A 22 5.32 -15.66 8.14
CA PHE A 22 5.85 -17.03 8.17
C PHE A 22 7.22 -17.14 8.87
N LEU A 23 7.97 -16.05 9.02
CA LEU A 23 9.23 -16.03 9.78
C LEU A 23 9.03 -16.43 11.23
N VAL A 24 7.83 -16.24 11.80
CA VAL A 24 7.50 -16.66 13.16
C VAL A 24 7.82 -18.14 13.41
N PHE A 25 7.62 -19.02 12.42
CA PHE A 25 7.92 -20.44 12.56
C PHE A 25 9.43 -20.70 12.66
N ALA A 26 10.23 -19.96 11.89
CA ALA A 26 11.69 -20.05 11.95
C ALA A 26 12.20 -19.52 13.31
N THR A 27 11.66 -18.39 13.75
CA THR A 27 11.95 -17.78 15.06
C THR A 27 11.65 -18.74 16.19
N ILE A 28 10.46 -19.34 16.19
CA ILE A 28 10.06 -20.33 17.21
C ILE A 28 11.02 -21.51 17.22
N THR A 29 11.40 -22.02 16.05
CA THR A 29 12.30 -23.17 15.94
C THR A 29 13.68 -22.85 16.51
N ILE A 30 14.24 -21.71 16.13
CA ILE A 30 15.59 -21.29 16.52
C ILE A 30 15.64 -20.97 18.02
N GLU A 31 14.66 -20.25 18.53
CA GLU A 31 14.57 -19.94 19.95
C GLU A 31 14.33 -21.18 20.79
N THR A 32 13.51 -22.12 20.33
CA THR A 32 13.33 -23.41 21.02
C THR A 32 14.69 -24.09 21.22
N ILE A 33 15.52 -24.12 20.18
CA ILE A 33 16.88 -24.68 20.23
C ILE A 33 17.78 -23.83 21.14
N ALA A 34 17.76 -22.50 21.03
CA ALA A 34 18.56 -21.60 21.85
C ALA A 34 18.23 -21.71 23.35
N ILE A 35 16.94 -21.69 23.71
CA ILE A 35 16.43 -21.89 25.07
C ILE A 35 16.85 -23.27 25.58
N LYS A 36 16.70 -24.32 24.75
CA LYS A 36 17.11 -25.68 25.12
C LYS A 36 18.60 -25.75 25.44
N MET A 37 19.45 -25.17 24.61
CA MET A 37 20.91 -25.24 24.78
C MET A 37 21.40 -24.36 25.94
N ILE A 38 20.91 -23.12 26.03
CA ILE A 38 21.40 -22.13 27.00
C ILE A 38 20.80 -22.37 28.39
N LEU A 39 19.49 -22.64 28.48
CA LEU A 39 18.78 -22.79 29.76
C LEU A 39 18.62 -24.24 30.20
N LYS A 40 19.01 -25.20 29.35
CA LYS A 40 18.91 -26.65 29.63
C LYS A 40 17.50 -27.10 29.98
N TYR A 41 16.48 -26.41 29.47
CA TYR A 41 15.08 -26.79 29.62
C TYR A 41 14.78 -28.15 28.98
N THR A 42 13.63 -28.75 29.29
CA THR A 42 13.10 -29.87 28.49
C THR A 42 12.63 -29.35 27.13
N TRP A 43 12.59 -30.20 26.10
CA TRP A 43 12.15 -29.80 24.76
C TRP A 43 10.75 -29.17 24.79
N THR A 44 9.83 -29.78 25.54
CA THR A 44 8.47 -29.26 25.72
C THR A 44 8.47 -27.88 26.38
N LYS A 45 9.27 -27.67 27.44
CA LYS A 45 9.35 -26.36 28.10
C LYS A 45 9.96 -25.31 27.16
N SER A 46 11.04 -25.63 26.45
CA SER A 46 11.65 -24.71 25.48
C SER A 46 10.69 -24.30 24.37
N PHE A 47 9.99 -25.27 23.79
CA PHE A 47 9.04 -25.04 22.71
C PHE A 47 7.87 -24.17 23.18
N LEU A 48 7.31 -24.49 24.34
CA LEU A 48 6.22 -23.72 24.92
C LEU A 48 6.64 -22.30 25.30
N SER A 49 7.85 -22.12 25.86
CA SER A 49 8.40 -20.79 26.15
C SER A 49 8.54 -19.94 24.87
N SER A 50 9.07 -20.52 23.80
CA SER A 50 9.26 -19.79 22.54
C SER A 50 7.92 -19.46 21.85
N ILE A 51 6.99 -20.42 21.80
CA ILE A 51 5.65 -20.18 21.24
C ILE A 51 4.93 -19.06 21.98
N ILE A 52 4.88 -19.14 23.32
CA ILE A 52 4.13 -18.16 24.11
C ILE A 52 4.79 -16.78 24.01
N GLY A 53 6.13 -16.72 24.08
CA GLY A 53 6.88 -15.48 23.87
C GLY A 53 6.51 -14.82 22.56
N ASN A 54 6.75 -15.52 21.44
CA ASN A 54 6.51 -15.01 20.09
C ASN A 54 5.04 -14.66 19.81
N LEU A 55 4.08 -15.42 20.35
CA LEU A 55 2.66 -15.08 20.19
C LEU A 55 2.31 -13.77 20.90
N VAL A 56 2.78 -13.60 22.14
CA VAL A 56 2.47 -12.41 22.92
C VAL A 56 3.21 -11.19 22.37
N SER A 57 4.49 -11.30 22.02
CA SER A 57 5.23 -10.20 21.38
C SER A 57 4.74 -9.91 19.97
N GLY A 58 4.37 -10.93 19.20
CA GLY A 58 3.80 -10.78 17.86
C GLY A 58 2.46 -10.06 17.86
N LEU A 59 1.57 -10.36 18.82
CA LEU A 59 0.23 -9.75 18.90
C LEU A 59 0.22 -8.43 19.68
N VAL A 60 0.78 -8.43 20.89
CA VAL A 60 0.76 -7.27 21.78
C VAL A 60 1.94 -6.37 21.48
N GLY A 61 3.13 -6.94 21.29
CA GLY A 61 4.36 -6.19 21.08
C GLY A 61 4.35 -5.40 19.77
N THR A 62 3.96 -5.99 18.65
CA THR A 62 3.94 -5.24 17.37
C THR A 62 3.01 -4.03 17.40
N PHE A 63 1.82 -4.18 17.98
CA PHE A 63 0.86 -3.08 18.14
C PHE A 63 1.36 -2.02 19.13
N VAL A 64 1.80 -2.42 20.32
CA VAL A 64 2.29 -1.48 21.35
C VAL A 64 3.56 -0.76 20.87
N MET A 65 4.48 -1.47 20.22
CA MET A 65 5.73 -0.88 19.71
C MET A 65 5.48 0.08 18.55
N MET A 66 4.49 -0.18 17.69
CA MET A 66 4.08 0.80 16.66
C MET A 66 3.70 2.13 17.30
N TRP A 67 2.82 2.12 18.32
CA TRP A 67 2.41 3.34 19.02
C TRP A 67 3.54 3.97 19.83
N ALA A 68 4.36 3.16 20.50
CA ALA A 68 5.51 3.65 21.25
C ALA A 68 6.52 4.37 20.34
N MET A 69 6.74 3.85 19.12
CA MET A 69 7.63 4.48 18.15
C MET A 69 7.02 5.74 17.51
N LEU A 70 5.71 5.77 17.26
CA LEU A 70 5.04 7.00 16.85
C LEU A 70 5.21 8.09 17.91
N PHE A 71 5.06 7.74 19.18
CA PHE A 71 5.31 8.66 20.30
C PHE A 71 6.79 9.07 20.41
N TRP A 72 7.72 8.13 20.20
CA TRP A 72 9.15 8.42 20.14
C TRP A 72 9.46 9.51 19.11
N HIS A 73 8.88 9.41 17.92
CA HIS A 73 9.08 10.39 16.87
C HIS A 73 8.50 11.77 17.23
N LEU A 74 7.34 11.84 17.90
CA LEU A 74 6.80 13.12 18.42
C LEU A 74 7.78 13.83 19.36
N ILE A 75 8.64 13.09 20.06
CA ILE A 75 9.67 13.65 20.93
C ILE A 75 10.95 13.94 20.13
N ALA A 76 11.48 12.95 19.42
CA ALA A 76 12.76 13.02 18.73
C ALA A 76 12.81 14.09 17.63
N ASP A 77 11.70 14.32 16.93
CA ASP A 77 11.59 15.32 15.86
C ASP A 77 11.71 16.77 16.38
N ASN A 78 11.54 16.99 17.69
CA ASN A 78 11.79 18.31 18.32
C ASN A 78 13.27 18.57 18.60
N PHE A 79 14.11 17.53 18.63
CA PHE A 79 15.52 17.65 19.00
C PHE A 79 16.47 17.49 17.81
N VAL A 80 16.03 16.87 16.72
CA VAL A 80 16.86 16.61 15.54
C VAL A 80 16.12 17.05 14.27
N PRO A 81 16.63 18.05 13.51
CA PRO A 81 16.02 18.42 12.23
C PRO A 81 16.08 17.25 11.25
N ASN A 82 14.96 16.96 10.58
CA ASN A 82 14.76 15.81 9.68
C ASN A 82 14.85 14.41 10.33
N ALA A 83 14.65 14.29 11.65
CA ALA A 83 14.80 13.02 12.35
C ALA A 83 13.99 11.88 11.71
N THR A 84 12.69 12.06 11.46
CA THR A 84 11.80 10.99 11.00
C THR A 84 12.31 10.18 9.79
N PHE A 85 13.06 10.81 8.88
CA PHE A 85 13.51 10.21 7.62
C PHE A 85 15.01 9.90 7.53
N ASP A 86 15.78 10.27 8.57
CA ASP A 86 17.21 9.96 8.63
C ASP A 86 17.43 8.44 8.78
N ILE A 87 18.48 7.91 8.14
CA ILE A 87 18.91 6.52 8.28
C ILE A 87 19.16 6.15 9.74
N ILE A 88 19.60 7.11 10.56
CA ILE A 88 19.79 6.93 12.00
C ILE A 88 18.48 6.54 12.69
N ASN A 89 17.36 7.19 12.36
CA ASN A 89 16.07 6.89 12.98
C ASN A 89 15.46 5.59 12.46
N TRP A 90 15.73 5.22 11.21
CA TRP A 90 15.40 3.88 10.73
C TRP A 90 16.15 2.80 11.51
N ILE A 91 17.47 2.95 11.68
CA ILE A 91 18.27 2.01 12.48
C ILE A 91 17.75 1.96 13.92
N ALA A 92 17.50 3.12 14.53
CA ALA A 92 16.95 3.20 15.88
C ALA A 92 15.58 2.49 15.98
N THR A 93 14.69 2.67 15.00
CA THR A 93 13.39 2.01 14.96
C THR A 93 13.53 0.49 14.94
N TYR A 94 14.37 -0.07 14.06
CA TYR A 94 14.60 -1.51 14.01
C TYR A 94 15.18 -2.05 15.32
N ILE A 95 16.16 -1.35 15.90
CA ILE A 95 16.78 -1.76 17.17
C ILE A 95 15.76 -1.70 18.31
N LEU A 96 15.02 -0.60 18.45
CA LEU A 96 14.05 -0.40 19.51
C LEU A 96 12.87 -1.36 19.39
N MET A 97 12.37 -1.62 18.19
CA MET A 97 11.31 -2.60 17.98
C MET A 97 11.78 -4.04 18.27
N CYS A 98 13.00 -4.39 17.84
CA CYS A 98 13.60 -5.69 18.17
C CYS A 98 13.78 -5.87 19.69
N LEU A 99 14.44 -4.91 20.35
CA LEU A 99 14.67 -4.96 21.80
C LEU A 99 13.36 -4.89 22.60
N GLY A 100 12.40 -4.10 22.14
CA GLY A 100 11.06 -4.02 22.72
C GLY A 100 10.30 -5.34 22.63
N SER A 101 10.35 -5.99 21.48
CA SER A 101 9.80 -7.35 21.29
C SER A 101 10.44 -8.34 22.25
N VAL A 102 11.78 -8.42 22.27
CA VAL A 102 12.53 -9.31 23.18
C VAL A 102 12.21 -9.03 24.65
N PHE A 103 12.06 -7.75 25.03
CA PHE A 103 11.69 -7.38 26.38
C PHE A 103 10.30 -7.92 26.76
N ILE A 104 9.31 -7.75 25.89
CA ILE A 104 7.95 -8.28 26.10
C ILE A 104 7.96 -9.80 26.22
N GLU A 105 8.71 -10.50 25.36
CA GLU A 105 8.84 -11.97 25.44
C GLU A 105 9.50 -12.40 26.75
N THR A 106 10.62 -11.76 27.09
CA THR A 106 11.39 -12.07 28.29
C THR A 106 10.51 -11.88 29.54
N VAL A 107 9.77 -10.79 29.62
CA VAL A 107 8.81 -10.54 30.71
C VAL A 107 7.71 -11.59 30.72
N THR A 108 7.10 -11.90 29.57
CA THR A 108 6.03 -12.88 29.46
C THR A 108 6.48 -14.27 29.92
N VAL A 109 7.60 -14.76 29.40
CA VAL A 109 8.15 -16.08 29.75
C VAL A 109 8.63 -16.10 31.20
N SER A 110 9.21 -15.00 31.70
CA SER A 110 9.59 -14.84 33.11
C SER A 110 8.38 -14.94 34.04
N LEU A 111 7.27 -14.29 33.72
CA LEU A 111 6.05 -14.33 34.53
C LEU A 111 5.45 -15.74 34.59
N ILE A 112 5.49 -16.48 33.47
CA ILE A 112 4.89 -17.82 33.37
C ILE A 112 5.78 -18.89 34.01
N PHE A 113 7.08 -18.89 33.68
CA PHE A 113 8.01 -19.94 34.10
C PHE A 113 8.87 -19.56 35.32
N LYS A 114 8.71 -18.35 35.85
CA LYS A 114 9.40 -17.81 37.05
C LYS A 114 10.93 -17.84 36.94
N ASP A 115 11.45 -17.72 35.73
CA ASP A 115 12.88 -17.63 35.47
C ASP A 115 13.36 -16.17 35.44
N SER A 116 14.66 -15.93 35.65
CA SER A 116 15.17 -14.56 35.70
C SER A 116 15.31 -13.92 34.31
N LEU A 117 14.94 -12.64 34.20
CA LEU A 117 15.03 -11.87 32.94
C LEU A 117 16.40 -11.98 32.28
N LYS A 118 17.48 -11.87 33.07
CA LYS A 118 18.87 -11.96 32.58
C LYS A 118 19.18 -13.29 31.88
N ARG A 119 18.58 -14.39 32.34
CA ARG A 119 18.79 -15.73 31.75
C ARG A 119 17.99 -15.89 30.46
N LEU A 120 16.77 -15.34 30.41
CA LEU A 120 15.85 -15.46 29.27
C LEU A 120 16.20 -14.52 28.11
N PHE A 121 16.82 -13.38 28.39
CA PHE A 121 17.03 -12.33 27.39
C PHE A 121 17.86 -12.78 26.19
N ILE A 122 19.02 -13.40 26.41
CA ILE A 122 19.91 -13.84 25.33
C ILE A 122 19.28 -14.89 24.40
N PRO A 123 18.69 -16.01 24.90
CA PRO A 123 18.09 -17.00 24.00
C PRO A 123 16.92 -16.45 23.18
N LEU A 124 16.10 -15.55 23.74
CA LEU A 124 14.98 -14.90 23.03
C LEU A 124 15.44 -13.80 22.07
N LEU A 125 16.57 -13.14 22.36
CA LEU A 125 17.18 -12.17 21.46
C LEU A 125 17.59 -12.81 20.12
N VAL A 126 18.03 -14.06 20.11
CA VAL A 126 18.55 -14.71 18.90
C VAL A 126 17.49 -14.79 17.79
N GLY A 127 16.28 -15.23 18.11
CA GLY A 127 15.20 -15.35 17.13
C GLY A 127 14.70 -13.99 16.64
N ASN A 128 14.47 -13.07 17.57
CA ASN A 128 14.07 -11.70 17.25
C ASN A 128 15.12 -10.99 16.39
N LEU A 129 16.41 -11.11 16.73
CA LEU A 129 17.49 -10.51 15.94
C LEU A 129 17.54 -11.08 14.52
N MET A 130 17.31 -12.39 14.35
CA MET A 130 17.18 -12.98 13.02
C MET A 130 16.01 -12.36 12.25
N THR A 131 14.84 -12.26 12.86
CA THR A 131 13.62 -11.75 12.20
C THR A 131 13.80 -10.29 11.77
N TYR A 132 14.12 -9.42 12.73
CA TYR A 132 14.33 -8.01 12.46
C TYR A 132 15.54 -7.77 11.56
N GLY A 133 16.60 -8.57 11.68
CA GLY A 133 17.76 -8.54 10.80
C GLY A 133 17.42 -8.92 9.37
N PHE A 134 16.62 -9.97 9.16
CA PHE A 134 16.13 -10.36 7.84
C PHE A 134 15.25 -9.27 7.21
N ILE A 135 14.34 -8.67 7.99
CA ILE A 135 13.49 -7.57 7.51
C ILE A 135 14.35 -6.34 7.15
N ALA A 136 15.31 -5.97 8.00
CA ALA A 136 16.22 -4.87 7.70
C ALA A 136 17.08 -5.14 6.45
N TYR A 137 17.58 -6.38 6.31
CA TYR A 137 18.35 -6.81 5.15
C TYR A 137 17.52 -6.76 3.86
N THR A 138 16.36 -7.40 3.85
CA THR A 138 15.48 -7.43 2.67
C THR A 138 15.11 -6.02 2.22
N ARG A 139 14.81 -5.13 3.17
CA ARG A 139 14.61 -3.72 2.88
C ARG A 139 15.83 -3.07 2.25
N THR A 140 17.00 -3.21 2.86
CA THR A 140 18.25 -2.61 2.36
C THR A 140 18.58 -3.14 0.96
N THR A 141 18.33 -4.42 0.71
CA THR A 141 18.51 -5.02 -0.60
C THR A 141 17.45 -4.59 -1.60
N LYS A 142 16.19 -4.35 -1.21
CA LYS A 142 15.17 -3.77 -2.09
C LYS A 142 15.56 -2.34 -2.48
N THR A 143 15.98 -1.53 -1.52
CA THR A 143 16.49 -0.17 -1.78
C THR A 143 17.72 -0.17 -2.70
N ASN A 144 18.56 -1.21 -2.66
CA ASN A 144 19.74 -1.33 -3.52
C ASN A 144 19.52 -2.12 -4.83
N LYS A 145 18.46 -2.92 -4.94
CA LYS A 145 18.17 -3.77 -6.12
C LYS A 145 17.17 -3.14 -7.08
N ASP A 146 16.60 -1.99 -6.76
CA ASP A 146 15.67 -1.31 -7.66
C ASP A 146 16.06 0.15 -7.95
N PRO A 147 17.18 0.39 -8.66
CA PRO A 147 17.45 1.68 -9.27
C PRO A 147 16.53 1.98 -10.47
N ASP A 148 15.69 1.02 -10.89
CA ASP A 148 14.81 1.09 -12.07
C ASP A 148 13.31 0.98 -11.72
N GLU A 149 12.92 0.91 -10.44
CA GLU A 149 11.50 0.90 -10.04
C GLU A 149 10.88 2.26 -10.37
N ALA A 150 10.10 2.30 -11.45
CA ALA A 150 9.43 3.50 -11.90
C ALA A 150 8.49 4.00 -10.79
N LYS A 151 8.77 5.20 -10.27
CA LYS A 151 7.89 5.89 -9.32
C LYS A 151 6.55 6.12 -10.03
N THR A 152 5.46 5.62 -9.44
CA THR A 152 4.13 5.84 -10.01
C THR A 152 3.49 7.08 -9.39
N GLU A 153 3.12 8.06 -10.21
CA GLU A 153 2.36 9.25 -9.81
C GLU A 153 0.97 9.25 -10.46
N GLU A 154 -0.06 9.59 -9.69
CA GLU A 154 -1.43 9.68 -10.21
C GLU A 154 -1.76 11.12 -10.59
N VAL A 155 -2.16 11.33 -11.85
CA VAL A 155 -2.69 12.61 -12.34
C VAL A 155 -4.20 12.53 -12.41
N PHE A 156 -4.88 13.40 -11.68
CA PHE A 156 -6.34 13.45 -11.63
C PHE A 156 -6.92 14.47 -12.58
N TYR A 157 -8.12 14.16 -13.09
CA TYR A 157 -8.90 15.02 -13.95
C TYR A 157 -10.35 15.07 -13.46
N LYS A 158 -10.93 16.27 -13.49
CA LYS A 158 -12.33 16.53 -13.19
C LYS A 158 -13.14 16.67 -14.48
N SER A 159 -14.27 15.98 -14.55
CA SER A 159 -15.23 16.06 -15.66
C SER A 159 -16.09 17.33 -15.57
N ILE A 160 -16.31 17.97 -16.72
CA ILE A 160 -17.24 19.09 -16.88
C ILE A 160 -17.99 18.91 -18.22
N PRO A 161 -19.33 18.76 -18.21
CA PRO A 161 -20.16 18.50 -17.02
C PRO A 161 -19.89 17.10 -16.44
N ASN A 162 -20.36 16.84 -15.22
CA ASN A 162 -20.14 15.59 -14.50
C ASN A 162 -21.40 14.72 -14.35
N ARG A 163 -22.55 15.20 -14.84
CA ARG A 163 -23.84 14.50 -14.83
C ARG A 163 -24.52 14.66 -16.17
N PHE A 164 -25.10 13.57 -16.67
CA PHE A 164 -25.75 13.48 -17.98
C PHE A 164 -27.08 12.75 -17.85
N PHE A 165 -28.00 13.07 -18.75
CA PHE A 165 -29.22 12.31 -18.96
C PHE A 165 -29.13 11.62 -20.32
N LEU A 166 -29.23 10.29 -20.31
CA LEU A 166 -29.22 9.50 -21.52
C LEU A 166 -30.55 9.65 -22.29
N LEU A 167 -30.58 9.22 -23.54
CA LEU A 167 -31.76 9.31 -24.43
C LEU A 167 -32.99 8.57 -23.86
N ASP A 168 -32.78 7.60 -22.98
CA ASP A 168 -33.83 6.87 -22.27
C ASP A 168 -34.17 7.48 -20.90
N SER A 169 -33.69 8.70 -20.62
CA SER A 169 -33.80 9.42 -19.33
C SER A 169 -33.01 8.81 -18.18
N THR A 170 -32.19 7.76 -18.40
CA THR A 170 -31.34 7.23 -17.34
C THR A 170 -30.25 8.24 -16.97
N SER A 171 -30.03 8.47 -15.68
CA SER A 171 -28.93 9.32 -15.22
C SER A 171 -27.57 8.61 -15.29
N LEU A 172 -26.55 9.36 -15.73
CA LEU A 172 -25.15 8.95 -15.82
C LEU A 172 -24.29 9.99 -15.09
N ASP A 173 -23.62 9.57 -14.03
CA ASP A 173 -22.68 10.39 -13.26
C ASP A 173 -21.24 10.00 -13.57
N ILE A 174 -20.41 10.98 -13.92
CA ILE A 174 -18.99 10.80 -14.23
C ILE A 174 -18.18 11.61 -13.22
N TYR A 175 -17.52 10.96 -12.28
CA TYR A 175 -16.95 11.63 -11.10
C TYR A 175 -15.56 12.22 -11.34
N SER A 176 -14.58 11.31 -11.45
CA SER A 176 -13.18 11.63 -11.58
C SER A 176 -12.54 10.64 -12.52
N SER A 177 -11.46 11.09 -13.16
CA SER A 177 -10.62 10.22 -13.96
C SER A 177 -9.17 10.40 -13.56
N LYS A 178 -8.36 9.37 -13.81
CA LYS A 178 -6.95 9.38 -13.47
C LYS A 178 -6.07 8.84 -14.59
N ILE A 179 -4.82 9.25 -14.62
CA ILE A 179 -3.75 8.68 -15.43
C ILE A 179 -2.62 8.33 -14.47
N ASP A 180 -2.12 7.11 -14.56
CA ASP A 180 -0.96 6.67 -13.78
C ASP A 180 0.31 6.93 -14.61
N LEU A 181 1.19 7.81 -14.12
CA LEU A 181 2.49 8.14 -14.69
C LEU A 181 3.57 7.28 -14.06
N SER A 182 4.39 6.64 -14.87
CA SER A 182 5.63 5.97 -14.48
C SER A 182 6.78 6.94 -14.70
N LEU A 183 7.52 7.26 -13.65
CA LEU A 183 8.64 8.19 -13.66
C LEU A 183 9.96 7.46 -13.37
N ASP A 184 11.04 7.87 -14.03
CA ASP A 184 12.39 7.46 -13.67
C ASP A 184 12.90 8.22 -12.42
N LYS A 185 14.12 7.87 -11.99
CA LYS A 185 14.79 8.51 -10.83
C LYS A 185 15.08 10.01 -10.99
N ASN A 186 14.97 10.56 -12.20
CA ASN A 186 15.16 11.97 -12.50
C ASN A 186 13.82 12.69 -12.74
N ASP A 187 12.71 12.07 -12.33
CA ASP A 187 11.33 12.52 -12.57
C ASP A 187 11.00 12.67 -14.07
N GLN A 188 11.65 11.90 -14.95
CA GLN A 188 11.30 11.81 -16.38
C GLN A 188 10.21 10.77 -16.61
N ILE A 189 9.20 11.11 -17.41
CA ILE A 189 8.09 10.23 -17.74
C ILE A 189 8.57 9.10 -18.65
N LEU A 190 8.34 7.86 -18.20
CA LEU A 190 8.64 6.61 -18.88
C LEU A 190 7.45 6.07 -19.70
N ASN A 191 6.25 6.62 -19.53
CA ASN A 191 5.06 6.19 -20.28
C ASN A 191 5.23 6.43 -21.78
N GLU A 192 5.18 5.37 -22.58
CA GLU A 192 4.98 5.50 -24.03
C GLU A 192 3.56 5.93 -24.39
N ASN A 193 2.58 5.60 -23.53
CA ASN A 193 1.17 5.93 -23.70
C ASN A 193 0.49 6.14 -22.35
N TYR A 194 -0.57 6.94 -22.33
CA TYR A 194 -1.30 7.32 -21.14
C TYR A 194 -2.70 6.72 -21.12
N ASN A 195 -3.03 5.94 -20.09
CA ASN A 195 -4.36 5.35 -19.96
C ASN A 195 -5.24 6.23 -19.07
N LEU A 196 -6.15 6.99 -19.69
CA LEU A 196 -7.18 7.74 -18.98
C LEU A 196 -8.23 6.77 -18.45
N GLN A 197 -8.27 6.67 -17.13
CA GLN A 197 -9.17 5.83 -16.37
C GLN A 197 -10.39 6.64 -15.94
N ILE A 198 -11.54 6.47 -16.59
CA ILE A 198 -12.79 7.19 -16.29
C ILE A 198 -13.71 6.30 -15.46
N ARG A 199 -14.11 6.78 -14.28
CA ARG A 199 -15.14 6.14 -13.45
C ARG A 199 -16.49 6.81 -13.63
N PHE A 200 -17.54 6.00 -13.68
CA PHE A 200 -18.90 6.48 -13.82
C PHE A 200 -19.88 5.57 -13.06
N ASP A 201 -21.00 6.15 -12.65
CA ASP A 201 -22.15 5.43 -12.12
C ASP A 201 -23.36 5.65 -13.02
N LYS A 202 -24.16 4.59 -13.17
CA LYS A 202 -25.39 4.62 -13.95
C LYS A 202 -26.54 4.14 -13.08
N GLU A 203 -27.64 4.89 -13.07
CA GLU A 203 -28.84 4.58 -12.28
C GLU A 203 -29.44 3.21 -12.61
N ASN A 204 -29.43 2.80 -13.89
CA ASN A 204 -29.86 1.47 -14.30
C ASN A 204 -28.76 0.74 -15.09
N PRO A 205 -27.92 -0.09 -14.45
CA PRO A 205 -26.79 -0.74 -15.12
C PRO A 205 -27.23 -1.79 -16.17
N LYS A 206 -28.48 -2.25 -16.13
CA LYS A 206 -29.02 -3.29 -17.03
C LYS A 206 -29.69 -2.73 -18.29
N HIS A 207 -29.87 -1.41 -18.39
CA HIS A 207 -30.58 -0.79 -19.50
C HIS A 207 -29.72 0.23 -20.22
N PHE A 208 -29.87 0.26 -21.55
CA PHE A 208 -29.34 1.24 -22.49
C PHE A 208 -27.81 1.39 -22.53
N GLN A 209 -27.23 1.37 -23.73
CA GLN A 209 -25.78 1.29 -23.87
C GLN A 209 -25.25 2.65 -24.35
N PHE A 210 -24.32 3.23 -23.60
CA PHE A 210 -23.53 4.38 -24.00
C PHE A 210 -22.07 3.95 -24.11
N GLU A 211 -21.28 4.73 -24.82
CA GLU A 211 -19.85 4.56 -24.96
C GLU A 211 -19.16 5.92 -24.78
N LEU A 212 -17.90 5.86 -24.35
CA LEU A 212 -17.05 7.02 -24.19
C LEU A 212 -15.88 6.89 -25.16
N ARG A 213 -15.72 7.86 -26.05
CA ARG A 213 -14.69 7.83 -27.09
C ARG A 213 -13.79 9.05 -26.99
N TYR A 214 -12.48 8.86 -27.12
CA TYR A 214 -11.58 9.99 -27.26
C TYR A 214 -11.89 10.76 -28.54
N ILE A 215 -11.92 12.09 -28.49
CA ILE A 215 -12.33 12.91 -29.64
C ILE A 215 -11.53 12.62 -30.92
N ASP A 216 -10.23 12.32 -30.77
CA ASP A 216 -9.30 12.07 -31.88
C ASP A 216 -9.27 10.58 -32.31
N ASN A 217 -10.02 9.70 -31.66
CA ASN A 217 -10.11 8.28 -32.00
C ASN A 217 -11.35 7.98 -32.83
N GLU A 218 -11.24 7.11 -33.83
CA GLU A 218 -12.37 6.63 -34.63
C GLU A 218 -13.26 5.65 -33.85
N TYR A 219 -12.70 4.89 -32.90
CA TYR A 219 -13.40 3.85 -32.16
C TYR A 219 -13.41 4.11 -30.65
N ALA A 220 -14.56 3.87 -30.01
CA ALA A 220 -14.74 4.04 -28.57
C ALA A 220 -14.02 2.97 -27.74
N GLY A 221 -13.87 1.75 -28.27
CA GLY A 221 -13.16 0.64 -27.63
C GLY A 221 -13.77 0.21 -26.30
N GLY A 222 -14.97 -0.37 -26.30
CA GLY A 222 -15.63 -1.13 -25.21
C GLY A 222 -15.68 -0.53 -23.79
N ILE A 223 -16.86 -0.46 -23.19
CA ILE A 223 -17.04 -0.01 -21.80
C ILE A 223 -17.13 -1.20 -20.82
N GLN A 224 -16.53 -1.06 -19.63
CA GLN A 224 -16.64 -2.05 -18.54
C GLN A 224 -17.69 -1.59 -17.52
N ASP A 225 -18.07 -2.45 -16.58
CA ASP A 225 -19.02 -2.07 -15.54
C ASP A 225 -18.40 -1.04 -14.58
N GLY A 226 -19.00 0.16 -14.51
CA GLY A 226 -18.54 1.30 -13.70
C GLY A 226 -17.23 1.97 -14.15
N TYR A 227 -16.62 1.53 -15.26
CA TYR A 227 -15.28 1.97 -15.65
C TYR A 227 -15.02 1.96 -17.17
N LYS A 228 -14.22 2.93 -17.63
CA LYS A 228 -13.70 3.02 -19.01
C LYS A 228 -12.21 3.36 -19.00
N SER A 229 -11.44 2.66 -19.84
CA SER A 229 -10.05 3.01 -20.15
C SER A 229 -9.94 3.60 -21.56
N ILE A 230 -9.25 4.73 -21.70
CA ILE A 230 -8.97 5.37 -22.98
C ILE A 230 -7.47 5.58 -23.10
N LYS A 231 -6.86 5.02 -24.15
CA LYS A 231 -5.43 5.19 -24.44
C LYS A 231 -5.20 6.51 -25.17
N LEU A 232 -4.27 7.31 -24.65
CA LEU A 232 -3.86 8.62 -25.17
C LEU A 232 -2.38 8.58 -25.53
N ASN A 233 -2.02 9.23 -26.63
CA ASN A 233 -0.63 9.31 -27.10
C ASN A 233 0.15 10.43 -26.39
N GLU A 234 -0.55 11.41 -25.83
CA GLU A 234 0.07 12.55 -25.15
C GLU A 234 -0.73 12.99 -23.93
N LEU A 235 -0.01 13.52 -22.94
CA LEU A 235 -0.59 14.08 -21.74
C LEU A 235 -0.99 15.53 -22.01
N ARG A 236 -2.29 15.83 -21.88
CA ARG A 236 -2.85 17.18 -22.03
C ARG A 236 -3.47 17.66 -20.72
N ASP A 237 -3.50 18.97 -20.51
CA ASP A 237 -4.22 19.59 -19.37
C ASP A 237 -5.75 19.47 -19.52
N THR A 238 -6.24 19.34 -20.76
CA THR A 238 -7.65 19.11 -21.05
C THR A 238 -7.78 17.97 -22.05
N ILE A 239 -8.61 16.99 -21.70
CA ILE A 239 -8.92 15.83 -22.53
C ILE A 239 -10.40 15.87 -22.87
N ASN A 240 -10.73 15.84 -24.16
CA ASN A 240 -12.11 15.84 -24.63
C ASN A 240 -12.54 14.41 -24.97
N VAL A 241 -13.65 13.99 -24.37
CA VAL A 241 -14.23 12.66 -24.58
C VAL A 241 -15.66 12.83 -25.02
N ILE A 242 -16.03 12.15 -26.09
CA ILE A 242 -17.37 12.17 -26.66
C ILE A 242 -18.22 11.13 -25.94
N LEU A 243 -19.44 11.53 -25.55
CA LEU A 243 -20.49 10.63 -25.09
C LEU A 243 -21.33 10.19 -26.29
N GLU A 244 -21.25 8.90 -26.61
CA GLU A 244 -22.01 8.27 -27.67
C GLU A 244 -23.09 7.37 -27.09
N GLN A 245 -24.27 7.42 -27.68
CA GLN A 245 -25.41 6.64 -27.22
C GLN A 245 -25.93 5.77 -28.36
N LYS A 246 -26.28 4.52 -28.01
CA LYS A 246 -26.87 3.58 -28.97
C LYS A 246 -28.14 4.17 -29.58
N ASN A 247 -28.26 4.09 -30.90
CA ASN A 247 -29.43 4.62 -31.58
C ASN A 247 -30.70 3.87 -31.13
N PRO A 248 -31.75 4.57 -30.65
CA PRO A 248 -32.98 3.93 -30.20
C PRO A 248 -33.81 3.36 -31.35
N LYS A 249 -33.54 3.74 -32.61
CA LYS A 249 -34.27 3.21 -33.78
C LYS A 249 -34.05 1.70 -33.91
N LYS A 250 -35.17 0.96 -33.98
CA LYS A 250 -35.17 -0.50 -34.15
C LYS A 250 -34.39 -0.89 -35.41
N GLY A 251 -33.40 -1.77 -35.25
CA GLY A 251 -32.55 -2.26 -36.36
C GLY A 251 -31.31 -1.42 -36.67
N VAL A 252 -31.16 -0.23 -36.06
CA VAL A 252 -29.98 0.65 -36.23
C VAL A 252 -28.94 0.36 -35.15
N GLY A 253 -29.29 0.56 -33.87
CA GLY A 253 -28.41 0.28 -32.74
C GLY A 253 -27.05 1.00 -32.82
N TRP A 254 -25.96 0.23 -32.74
CA TRP A 254 -24.58 0.76 -32.78
C TRP A 254 -24.04 1.02 -34.19
N LYS A 255 -24.82 0.78 -35.24
CA LYS A 255 -24.40 1.08 -36.63
C LYS A 255 -24.31 2.57 -36.90
N GLU A 256 -25.14 3.36 -36.23
CA GLU A 256 -25.18 4.82 -36.33
C GLU A 256 -25.34 5.40 -34.91
N PRO A 257 -24.29 5.37 -34.08
CA PRO A 257 -24.34 5.91 -32.73
C PRO A 257 -24.62 7.41 -32.76
N ILE A 258 -25.33 7.90 -31.75
CA ILE A 258 -25.68 9.31 -31.63
C ILE A 258 -24.69 9.95 -30.66
N VAL A 259 -23.93 10.92 -31.14
CA VAL A 259 -23.12 11.80 -30.28
C VAL A 259 -24.06 12.78 -29.59
N THR A 260 -24.15 12.73 -28.26
CA THR A 260 -25.02 13.65 -27.50
C THR A 260 -24.26 14.77 -26.85
N ASP A 261 -23.06 14.49 -26.35
CA ASP A 261 -22.29 15.45 -25.55
C ASP A 261 -20.78 15.30 -25.77
N THR A 262 -20.06 16.35 -25.37
CA THR A 262 -18.60 16.32 -25.22
C THR A 262 -18.25 16.66 -23.78
N ILE A 263 -17.56 15.73 -23.13
CA ILE A 263 -17.11 15.79 -21.75
C ILE A 263 -15.69 16.34 -21.74
N LYS A 264 -15.45 17.41 -20.97
CA LYS A 264 -14.12 17.96 -20.76
C LYS A 264 -13.55 17.43 -19.46
N PHE A 265 -12.44 16.70 -19.54
CA PHE A 265 -11.66 16.30 -18.39
C PHE A 265 -10.51 17.29 -18.20
N ILE A 266 -10.56 18.09 -17.15
CA ILE A 266 -9.57 19.14 -16.84
C ILE A 266 -8.67 18.65 -15.71
N ARG A 267 -7.36 18.73 -15.90
CA ARG A 267 -6.35 18.32 -14.92
C ARG A 267 -6.51 19.10 -13.62
N VAL A 268 -6.53 18.39 -12.50
CA VAL A 268 -6.52 18.96 -11.16
C VAL A 268 -5.07 19.26 -10.79
N ARG A 269 -4.80 20.51 -10.38
CA ARG A 269 -3.47 20.95 -9.91
C ARG A 269 -3.34 20.76 -8.40
#